data_AF-A0A8T4J2B0-F1
#
_entry.id   AF-A0A8T4J2B0-F1
#
_cell.length_a   1.000
_cell.length_b   1.000
_cell.length_c   1.000
_cell.angle_alpha   90.00
_cell.angle_beta   90.00
_cell.angle_gamma   90.00
#
_symmetry.space_group_name_H-M   'P 1'
#
loop_
_entity.id
_entity.type
_entity.pdbx_description
1 polymer ?
#
loop_
_entity_poly.entity_id
_entity_poly.type
_entity_poly.pdbx_seq_one_letter_code
_entity_poly.pdbx_strand_id
1 'polypeptide(L)'
;MKSWRTRIAVGLAAGAAAVAVPLTATNAVAADAPTADAPTAAAESGWVIAGGESYPKGEADCEQQARDDYFPSGYTDVDCVPNPEIRPDFYTIWIYHP
;
A
#
# COMPACT_ATOMS: atom_id res chain seq x y z
N MET A 1 36.77 -4.73 -20.88
CA MET A 1 36.14 -3.79 -19.93
C MET A 1 34.63 -3.79 -20.15
N LYS A 2 33.90 -3.63 -19.04
CA LYS A 2 32.46 -3.76 -18.77
C LYS A 2 31.49 -3.28 -19.87
N SER A 3 30.45 -4.08 -20.15
CA SER A 3 29.08 -3.55 -20.23
C SER A 3 28.09 -4.63 -19.79
N TRP A 4 27.49 -4.35 -18.63
CA TRP A 4 26.50 -5.11 -17.89
C TRP A 4 25.06 -4.71 -18.29
N ARG A 5 24.09 -5.45 -17.77
CA ARG A 5 22.61 -5.24 -17.85
C ARG A 5 21.89 -6.09 -18.88
N THR A 6 22.08 -7.39 -18.67
CA THR A 6 21.08 -8.46 -18.65
C THR A 6 19.64 -7.95 -18.52
N ARG A 7 18.83 -8.23 -19.57
CA ARG A 7 17.36 -8.22 -19.51
C ARG A 7 16.92 -9.47 -18.76
N ILE A 8 16.50 -9.32 -17.50
CA ILE A 8 15.88 -10.40 -16.75
C ILE A 8 14.37 -10.25 -16.91
N ALA A 9 13.84 -10.85 -17.98
CA ALA A 9 12.43 -11.17 -18.08
C ALA A 9 12.25 -12.53 -17.40
N VAL A 10 11.96 -12.53 -16.09
CA VAL A 10 11.54 -13.74 -15.38
C VAL A 10 10.02 -13.82 -15.52
N GLY A 11 9.58 -14.49 -16.58
CA GLY A 11 8.24 -15.05 -16.63
C GLY A 11 8.23 -16.32 -15.78
N LEU A 12 7.60 -16.26 -14.60
CA LEU A 12 7.31 -17.44 -13.79
C LEU A 12 5.93 -17.95 -14.18
N ALA A 13 5.93 -18.88 -15.14
CA ALA A 13 4.86 -19.85 -15.28
C ALA A 13 5.02 -20.91 -14.17
N ALA A 14 4.00 -21.10 -13.34
CA ALA A 14 3.91 -22.25 -12.44
C ALA A 14 2.57 -22.94 -12.67
N GLY A 15 2.66 -24.19 -13.13
CA GLY A 15 1.53 -25.04 -13.47
C GLY A 15 0.96 -25.81 -12.28
N ALA A 16 -0.31 -26.16 -12.45
CA ALA A 16 -1.11 -27.28 -11.90
C ALA A 16 -0.64 -28.08 -10.65
N ALA A 17 -1.52 -28.02 -9.63
CA ALA A 17 -2.12 -29.11 -8.85
C ALA A 17 -1.26 -30.05 -7.96
N ALA A 18 -1.47 -30.00 -6.63
CA ALA A 18 -2.04 -31.09 -5.81
C ALA A 18 -2.01 -30.77 -4.28
N VAL A 19 -2.99 -31.34 -3.58
CA VAL A 19 -3.45 -31.14 -2.19
C VAL A 19 -2.46 -31.60 -1.10
N ALA A 20 -2.29 -30.83 0.00
CA ALA A 20 -2.29 -31.33 1.40
C ALA A 20 -1.92 -30.26 2.49
N VAL A 21 -2.63 -30.38 3.63
CA VAL A 21 -2.38 -29.88 5.01
C VAL A 21 -2.76 -28.43 5.36
N PRO A 22 -3.75 -28.24 6.28
CA PRO A 22 -4.10 -26.93 6.80
C PRO A 22 -3.24 -26.55 8.03
N LEU A 23 -3.05 -25.23 8.18
CA LEU A 23 -2.86 -24.52 9.45
C LEU A 23 -1.49 -24.64 10.15
N THR A 24 -0.49 -23.97 9.60
CA THR A 24 0.22 -22.94 10.38
C THR A 24 0.63 -21.84 9.41
N ALA A 25 -0.38 -21.07 9.00
CA ALA A 25 -0.14 -19.79 8.38
C ALA A 25 0.60 -18.94 9.43
N THR A 26 1.93 -18.92 9.34
CA THR A 26 2.69 -17.78 9.83
C THR A 26 2.27 -16.66 8.89
N ASN A 27 1.17 -16.00 9.24
CA ASN A 27 0.72 -14.81 8.56
C ASN A 27 1.79 -13.76 8.84
N ALA A 28 2.83 -13.75 8.02
CA ALA A 28 3.54 -12.52 7.75
C ALA A 28 2.54 -11.65 6.98
N VAL A 29 1.62 -11.02 7.72
CA VAL A 29 0.78 -9.97 7.18
C VAL A 29 1.72 -8.79 7.00
N ALA A 30 2.41 -8.75 5.86
CA ALA A 30 2.70 -7.45 5.28
C ALA A 30 1.30 -6.91 4.96
N ALA A 31 0.80 -5.97 5.78
CA ALA A 31 -0.47 -5.34 5.50
C ALA A 31 -0.31 -4.65 4.15
N ASP A 32 -0.85 -5.25 3.08
CA ASP A 32 -0.77 -4.67 1.75
C ASP A 32 -1.36 -3.27 1.82
N ALA A 33 -0.61 -2.30 1.31
CA ALA A 33 -1.03 -0.91 1.29
C ALA A 33 -2.38 -0.78 0.55
N PRO A 34 -3.25 0.16 0.97
CA PRO A 34 -4.56 0.34 0.36
C PRO A 34 -4.45 0.67 -1.12
N THR A 35 -5.43 0.19 -1.89
CA THR A 35 -5.63 0.63 -3.27
C THR A 35 -6.94 1.40 -3.37
N ALA A 36 -7.06 2.29 -4.36
CA ALA A 36 -8.24 3.13 -4.55
C ALA A 36 -9.55 2.33 -4.64
N ASP A 37 -9.47 1.09 -5.14
CA ASP A 37 -10.61 0.21 -5.40
C ASP A 37 -10.86 -0.83 -4.29
N ALA A 38 -10.02 -0.94 -3.25
CA ALA A 38 -10.10 -2.01 -2.25
C ALA A 38 -10.27 -1.54 -0.79
N PRO A 39 -11.24 -0.66 -0.48
CA PRO A 39 -11.38 -0.14 0.87
C PRO A 39 -11.75 -1.20 1.91
N THR A 40 -12.41 -2.28 1.52
CA THR A 40 -12.84 -3.33 2.45
C THR A 40 -11.72 -4.28 2.86
N ALA A 41 -10.83 -4.66 1.92
CA ALA A 41 -9.71 -5.55 2.22
C ALA A 41 -8.58 -4.84 2.99
N ALA A 42 -8.34 -3.55 2.70
CA ALA A 42 -7.39 -2.73 3.45
C ALA A 42 -7.88 -2.46 4.89
N ALA A 43 -9.19 -2.24 5.09
CA ALA A 43 -9.77 -2.07 6.42
C ALA A 43 -9.56 -3.30 7.32
N GLU A 44 -9.66 -4.50 6.75
CA GLU A 44 -9.46 -5.76 7.48
C GLU A 44 -8.00 -6.03 7.87
N SER A 45 -7.03 -5.35 7.24
CA SER A 45 -5.61 -5.55 7.50
C SER A 45 -5.02 -4.54 8.50
N GLY A 46 -5.78 -3.54 8.96
CA GLY A 46 -5.35 -2.52 9.93
C GLY A 46 -5.21 -1.11 9.34
N TRP A 47 -5.54 -0.91 8.06
CA TRP A 47 -5.58 0.40 7.43
C TRP A 47 -6.93 1.07 7.61
N VAL A 48 -6.94 2.36 7.93
CA VAL A 48 -8.18 3.14 8.00
C VAL A 48 -8.05 4.44 7.25
N ILE A 49 -9.16 4.93 6.68
CA ILE A 49 -9.20 6.23 6.01
C ILE A 49 -9.18 7.32 7.08
N ALA A 50 -8.15 8.17 7.02
CA ALA A 50 -8.01 9.33 7.90
C ALA A 50 -8.66 10.59 7.33
N GLY A 51 -8.79 10.65 5.99
CA GLY A 51 -9.39 11.77 5.28
C GLY A 51 -8.91 11.83 3.84
N GLY A 52 -8.97 13.02 3.25
CA GLY A 52 -8.39 13.29 1.95
C GLY A 52 -8.44 14.76 1.57
N GLU A 53 -7.38 15.23 0.92
CA GLU A 53 -7.25 16.62 0.48
C GLU A 53 -6.38 16.73 -0.79
N SER A 54 -6.29 17.95 -1.33
CA SER A 54 -5.48 18.25 -2.51
C SER A 54 -4.02 18.52 -2.11
N TYR A 55 -3.08 17.79 -2.71
CA TYR A 55 -1.65 17.97 -2.54
C TYR A 55 -0.99 18.29 -3.89
N PRO A 56 -0.86 19.58 -4.25
CA PRO A 56 -0.31 19.99 -5.55
C PRO A 56 1.15 19.58 -5.77
N LYS A 57 1.87 19.27 -4.68
CA LYS A 57 3.26 18.80 -4.70
C LYS A 57 3.37 17.27 -4.84
N GLY A 58 2.25 16.57 -4.91
CA GLY A 58 2.15 15.13 -5.11
C GLY A 58 2.16 14.31 -3.82
N GLU A 59 2.15 13.00 -4.01
CA GLU A 59 2.02 11.96 -2.98
C GLU A 59 3.02 12.07 -1.83
N ALA A 60 4.28 12.39 -2.12
CA ALA A 60 5.31 12.51 -1.09
C ALA A 60 5.04 13.65 -0.09
N ASP A 61 4.42 14.75 -0.53
CA ASP A 61 4.03 15.86 0.34
C ASP A 61 2.78 15.51 1.17
N CYS A 62 1.89 14.68 0.63
CA CYS A 62 0.77 14.08 1.36
C CYS A 62 1.27 13.16 2.47
N GLU A 63 2.13 12.20 2.13
CA GLU A 63 2.64 11.23 3.10
C GLU A 63 3.45 11.91 4.21
N GLN A 64 4.28 12.91 3.86
CA GLN A 64 5.07 13.61 4.87
C GLN A 64 4.17 14.34 5.88
N GLN A 65 3.16 15.08 5.40
CA GLN A 65 2.22 15.77 6.29
C GLN A 65 1.41 14.79 7.13
N ALA A 66 0.89 13.72 6.53
CA ALA A 66 0.16 12.70 7.26
C ALA A 66 1.05 11.94 8.27
N ARG A 67 2.34 11.68 7.98
CA ARG A 67 3.26 11.11 8.97
C ARG A 67 3.44 12.05 10.16
N ASP A 68 3.63 13.35 9.91
CA ASP A 68 3.78 14.35 10.96
C ASP A 68 2.52 14.45 11.85
N ASP A 69 1.33 14.28 11.27
CA ASP A 69 0.05 14.34 12.00
C ASP A 69 -0.28 13.05 12.77
N TYR A 70 -0.07 11.88 12.16
CA TYR A 70 -0.60 10.61 12.67
C TYR A 70 0.42 9.77 13.45
N PHE A 71 1.73 9.88 13.17
CA PHE A 71 2.73 9.11 13.93
C PHE A 71 2.75 9.45 15.43
N PRO A 72 2.60 10.72 15.86
CA PRO A 72 2.48 11.04 17.29
C PRO A 72 1.27 10.39 17.97
N SER A 73 0.25 10.02 17.20
CA SER A 73 -0.99 9.37 17.69
C SER A 73 -0.89 7.85 17.74
N GLY A 74 0.27 7.26 17.39
CA GLY A 74 0.53 5.82 17.49
C GLY A 74 0.33 5.03 16.19
N TYR A 75 -0.03 5.69 15.08
CA TYR A 75 -0.04 5.06 13.77
C TYR A 75 1.38 4.78 13.28
N THR A 76 1.57 3.65 12.62
CA THR A 76 2.90 3.15 12.26
C THR A 76 3.21 3.29 10.78
N ASP A 77 2.20 3.48 9.95
CA ASP A 77 2.39 3.76 8.53
C ASP A 77 1.30 4.67 7.96
N VAL A 78 1.61 5.26 6.82
CA VAL A 78 0.76 6.18 6.07
C VAL A 78 0.90 5.83 4.60
N ASP A 79 -0.23 5.84 3.89
CA ASP A 79 -0.27 5.72 2.45
C ASP A 79 -1.24 6.77 1.87
N CYS A 80 -0.86 7.37 0.75
CA CYS A 80 -1.62 8.43 0.10
C CYS A 80 -2.06 7.97 -1.28
N VAL A 81 -3.32 7.56 -1.39
CA VAL A 81 -3.85 6.98 -2.62
C VAL A 81 -4.48 8.07 -3.49
N PRO A 82 -4.00 8.31 -4.73
CA PRO A 82 -4.56 9.33 -5.60
C PRO A 82 -6.02 9.01 -5.95
N ASN A 83 -6.90 10.00 -5.83
CA ASN A 83 -8.31 9.91 -6.22
C ASN A 83 -8.66 11.03 -7.23
N PRO A 84 -8.30 10.83 -8.51
CA PRO A 84 -8.48 11.83 -9.55
C PRO A 84 -9.94 12.10 -9.90
N GLU A 85 -10.88 11.25 -9.46
CA GLU A 85 -12.32 11.46 -9.67
C GLU A 85 -12.85 12.68 -8.91
N ILE A 86 -12.21 13.03 -7.79
CA ILE A 86 -12.52 14.22 -7.00
C ILE A 86 -11.81 15.44 -7.58
N ARG A 87 -10.47 15.39 -7.67
CA ARG A 87 -9.60 16.40 -8.31
C ARG A 87 -8.28 15.74 -8.75
N PRO A 88 -7.60 16.28 -9.78
CA PRO A 88 -6.35 15.69 -10.29
C PRO A 88 -5.21 15.61 -9.27
N ASP A 89 -5.25 16.40 -8.21
CA ASP A 89 -4.26 16.44 -7.13
C ASP A 89 -4.81 15.94 -5.79
N PHE A 90 -5.98 15.30 -5.77
CA PHE A 90 -6.60 14.80 -4.54
C PHE A 90 -6.02 13.45 -4.15
N TYR A 91 -5.67 13.29 -2.88
CA TYR A 91 -5.22 12.04 -2.29
C TYR A 91 -6.12 11.66 -1.12
N THR A 92 -6.48 10.38 -1.07
CA THR A 92 -7.12 9.76 0.10
C THR A 92 -6.03 9.29 1.04
N ILE A 93 -6.07 9.76 2.28
CA ILE A 93 -5.06 9.46 3.29
C ILE A 93 -5.48 8.22 4.04
N TRP A 94 -4.62 7.22 4.02
CA TRP A 94 -4.76 5.99 4.79
C TRP A 94 -3.69 5.92 5.86
N ILE A 95 -4.08 5.46 7.03
CA ILE A 95 -3.19 5.30 8.19
C ILE A 95 -3.27 3.87 8.70
N TYR A 96 -2.14 3.33 9.09
CA TYR A 96 -2.00 1.96 9.54
C TYR A 96 -1.76 1.89 11.04
N HIS A 97 -2.50 1.04 11.72
CA HIS A 97 -2.21 0.64 13.10
C HIS A 97 -2.35 -0.90 13.22
N PRO A 98 -1.31 -1.60 13.72
CA PRO A 98 -1.34 -3.05 13.88
C PRO A 98 -2.26 -3.52 15.02
#